data_AF-A0A972XQE2-F1
#
_entry.id   AF-A0A972XQE2-F1
#
_cell.length_a   1.000
_cell.length_b   1.000
_cell.length_c   1.000
_cell.angle_alpha   90.00
_cell.angle_beta   90.00
_cell.angle_gamma   90.00
#
_symmetry.space_group_name_H-M   'P 1'
#
loop_
_entity.id
_entity.type
_entity.pdbx_description
1 polymer ?
#
loop_
_entity_poly.entity_id
_entity_poly.type
_entity_poly.pdbx_seq_one_letter_code
_entity_poly.pdbx_strand_id
1 'polypeptide(L)' 'MTSRVTALRSDYDDLRARLETLLAQPEKDIAEVDHVVDALERIQLDIKSELGIQGNNPNE' A
#
# COMPACT_ATOMS: atom_id res chain seq x y z
N MET A 1 -6.00 18.08 2.93
CA MET A 1 -6.04 16.72 2.35
C MET A 1 -7.47 16.44 1.92
N THR A 2 -7.68 15.89 0.72
CA THR A 2 -9.01 15.49 0.26
C THR A 2 -9.51 14.29 1.08
N SER A 3 -10.83 14.13 1.20
CA SER A 3 -11.43 12.97 1.88
C SER A 3 -10.99 11.64 1.27
N ARG A 4 -10.64 11.64 -0.03
CA ARG A 4 -10.11 10.48 -0.75
C ARG A 4 -8.71 10.08 -0.30
N VAL A 5 -7.79 11.03 -0.13
CA VAL A 5 -6.43 10.72 0.39
C VAL A 5 -6.49 10.18 1.81
N THR A 6 -7.38 10.69 2.65
CA THR A 6 -7.57 10.17 4.01
C THR A 6 -8.08 8.73 4.00
N ALA A 7 -9.04 8.40 3.14
CA ALA A 7 -9.52 7.03 2.96
C ALA A 7 -8.41 6.09 2.47
N LEU A 8 -7.68 6.48 1.42
CA LEU A 8 -6.55 5.70 0.90
C LEU A 8 -5.47 5.44 1.95
N ARG A 9 -5.18 6.41 2.84
CA ARG A 9 -4.23 6.21 3.94
C ARG A 9 -4.74 5.22 4.97
N SER A 10 -6.03 5.29 5.31
CA SER A 10 -6.66 4.29 6.21
C SER A 10 -6.54 2.89 5.62
N ASP A 11 -6.90 2.74 4.34
CA ASP A 11 -6.82 1.44 3.64
C ASP A 11 -5.38 0.93 3.58
N TYR A 12 -4.40 1.83 3.39
CA TYR A 12 -2.98 1.49 3.43
C TYR A 12 -2.54 0.98 4.82
N ASP A 13 -2.95 1.68 5.89
CA ASP A 13 -2.62 1.29 7.26
C ASP A 13 -3.23 -0.07 7.63
N ASP A 14 -4.47 -0.33 7.20
CA ASP A 14 -5.14 -1.62 7.40
C ASP A 14 -4.42 -2.77 6.67
N LEU A 15 -4.04 -2.57 5.41
CA LEU A 15 -3.27 -3.56 4.64
C LEU A 15 -1.87 -3.77 5.24
N ARG A 16 -1.24 -2.72 5.77
CA ARG A 16 0.05 -2.83 6.45
C ARG A 16 -0.07 -3.69 7.70
N ALA A 17 -1.09 -3.47 8.53
CA ALA A 17 -1.34 -4.27 9.72
C ALA A 17 -1.61 -5.75 9.36
N ARG A 18 -2.33 -5.99 8.24
CA ARG A 18 -2.53 -7.35 7.72
C ARG A 18 -1.23 -7.99 7.27
N LEU A 19 -0.37 -7.25 6.55
CA LEU A 19 0.95 -7.75 6.14
C LEU A 19 1.81 -8.12 7.36
N GLU A 20 1.84 -7.26 8.38
CA GLU A 20 2.56 -7.54 9.64
C GLU A 20 2.05 -8.83 10.30
N THR A 21 0.73 -9.02 10.30
CA THR A 21 0.10 -10.25 10.82
C THR A 21 0.51 -11.48 10.02
N LEU A 22 0.50 -11.42 8.68
CA LEU A 22 0.90 -12.52 7.80
C LEU A 22 2.38 -12.89 8.00
N LEU A 23 3.25 -11.88 8.13
CA LEU A 23 4.69 -12.09 8.31
C LEU A 23 5.04 -12.65 9.70
N ALA A 24 4.22 -12.35 10.71
CA ALA A 24 4.37 -12.88 12.07
C ALA A 24 3.96 -14.36 12.20
N GLN A 25 3.27 -14.92 11.21
CA GLN A 25 2.89 -16.33 11.22
C GLN A 25 4.12 -17.24 11.03
N PRO A 26 4.13 -18.40 11.72
CA PRO A 26 5.22 -19.37 11.61
C PRO A 26 5.29 -19.98 10.20
N GLU A 27 4.14 -20.27 9.61
CA GLU A 27 3.98 -20.63 8.20
C GLU A 27 3.36 -19.45 7.48
N LYS A 28 4.10 -18.89 6.52
CA LYS A 28 3.67 -17.72 5.77
C LYS A 28 2.93 -18.17 4.53
N ASP A 29 1.72 -17.67 4.35
CA ASP A 29 1.06 -17.71 3.05
C ASP A 29 1.72 -16.67 2.14
N ILE A 30 2.73 -17.11 1.37
CA ILE A 30 3.50 -16.24 0.49
C ILE A 30 2.61 -15.64 -0.61
N ALA A 31 1.62 -16.38 -1.09
CA ALA A 31 0.71 -15.86 -2.10
C ALA A 31 -0.14 -14.72 -1.53
N GLU A 32 -0.64 -14.86 -0.30
CA GLU A 32 -1.37 -13.77 0.36
C GLU A 32 -0.46 -12.58 0.66
N VAL A 33 0.78 -12.81 1.06
CA VAL A 33 1.78 -11.74 1.27
C VAL A 33 2.01 -10.95 -0.02
N ASP A 34 2.24 -11.62 -1.15
CA ASP A 34 2.44 -10.98 -2.45
C ASP A 34 1.22 -10.14 -2.85
N HIS A 35 0.01 -10.69 -2.68
CA HIS A 35 -1.23 -9.96 -2.94
C HIS A 35 -1.39 -8.69 -2.08
N VAL A 36 -1.01 -8.75 -0.80
CA VAL A 36 -1.09 -7.59 0.10
C VAL A 36 -0.03 -6.55 -0.27
N VAL A 37 1.17 -6.96 -0.68
CA VAL A 37 2.23 -6.05 -1.14
C VAL A 37 1.80 -5.32 -2.42
N ASP A 38 1.30 -6.03 -3.42
CA ASP A 38 0.79 -5.44 -4.67
C ASP A 38 -0.31 -4.40 -4.39
N ALA A 39 -1.21 -4.69 -3.45
CA ALA A 39 -2.28 -3.79 -3.05
C ALA A 39 -1.75 -2.53 -2.36
N LEU A 40 -0.75 -2.66 -1.48
CA LEU A 40 -0.09 -1.52 -0.83
C LEU A 40 0.60 -0.60 -1.85
N GLU A 41 1.31 -1.17 -2.84
CA GLU A 41 1.96 -0.41 -3.90
C GLU A 41 0.94 0.39 -4.73
N ARG A 42 -0.18 -0.25 -5.08
CA ARG A 42 -1.25 0.42 -5.83
C ARG A 42 -1.87 1.59 -5.07
N ILE A 43 -2.18 1.41 -3.78
CA ILE A 43 -2.70 2.50 -2.95
C ILE A 43 -1.67 3.63 -2.82
N GLN A 44 -0.38 3.31 -2.71
CA GLN A 44 0.66 4.32 -2.63
C GLN A 44 0.78 5.13 -3.93
N LEU A 45 0.60 4.50 -5.09
CA LEU A 45 0.51 5.20 -6.38
C LEU A 45 -0.73 6.10 -6.45
N ASP A 46 -1.89 5.63 -5.99
CA ASP A 46 -3.12 6.43 -5.95
C ASP A 46 -2.97 7.63 -5.01
N ILE A 47 -2.37 7.47 -3.83
CA ILE A 47 -2.07 8.59 -2.92
C ILE A 47 -1.16 9.62 -3.58
N LYS A 48 -0.09 9.17 -4.26
CA LYS A 48 0.83 10.06 -4.99
C LYS A 48 0.09 10.83 -6.08
N SER A 49 -0.77 10.15 -6.85
CA SER A 49 -1.60 10.74 -7.89
C SER A 49 -2.53 11.83 -7.32
N GLU A 50 -3.26 11.54 -6.25
CA GLU A 50 -4.17 12.47 -5.58
C GLU A 50 -3.46 13.70 -4.99
N LEU A 51 -2.19 13.54 -4.60
CA LEU A 51 -1.36 14.63 -4.10
C LEU A 51 -0.66 15.42 -5.23
N GLY A 52 -0.87 15.05 -6.49
CA GLY A 52 -0.21 15.67 -7.64
C GLY A 52 1.29 15.39 -7.72
N ILE A 53 1.76 14.34 -7.02
CA ILE A 53 3.16 13.89 -7.05
C ILE A 53 3.29 12.93 -8.23
N GLN A 54 3.47 13.47 -9.45
CA GLN A 54 3.99 12.68 -10.58
C GLN A 54 5.44 12.26 -10.24
N GLY A 55 5.79 11.01 -10.56
CA GLY A 55 6.95 10.29 -10.03
C GLY A 55 8.26 11.08 -9.97
N ASN A 56 8.93 11.04 -8.81
CA ASN A 56 10.35 11.37 -8.69
C ASN A 56 11.21 10.19 -9.17
N ASN A 57 10.95 9.68 -10.37
CA ASN A 57 11.88 8.77 -11.04
C ASN A 57 12.75 9.62 -11.97
N PRO A 58 13.95 10.10 -11.55
CA PRO A 58 14.86 10.81 -12.43
C PRO A 58 15.48 9.91 -13.53
N ASN A 59 14.93 8.71 -13.77
CA ASN A 59 15.46 7.66 -14.63
C ASN A 59 14.43 7.03 -15.59
N GLU A 60 13.24 7.63 -15.77
CA GLU A 60 12.29 7.27 -16.85
C GLU A 60 12.39 8.20 -18.06
#